data_AF-A0A2D5UJ14-F1
#
_entry.id   AF-A0A2D5UJ14-F1
#
_cell.length_a   1.000
_cell.length_b   1.000
_cell.length_c   1.000
_cell.angle_alpha   90.00
_cell.angle_beta   90.00
_cell.angle_gamma   90.00
#
_symmetry.space_group_name_H-M   'P 1'
#
loop_
_entity.id
_entity.type
_entity.pdbx_description
1 polymer ?
#
loop_
_entity_poly.entity_id
_entity_poly.type
_entity_poly.pdbx_seq_one_letter_code
_entity_poly.pdbx_strand_id
1 'polypeptide(L)'
;MRGNLNNFLINLFIMKKLIFSLVLSVFSLIIYSQTYDVTISGAVTDEITGEPIPQHEMYISTDSTSGGGFIYFNLVYTDSSGYYEDIM
;
A
#
# COMPACT_ATOMS: atom_id res chain seq x y z
N MET A 1 -55.10 -8.98 -4.24
CA MET A 1 -54.10 -8.11 -4.91
C MET A 1 -53.26 -7.27 -3.93
N ARG A 2 -53.82 -6.73 -2.85
CA ARG A 2 -53.11 -5.84 -1.89
C ARG A 2 -51.91 -6.48 -1.16
N GLY A 3 -51.97 -7.77 -0.82
CA GLY A 3 -50.87 -8.49 -0.17
C GLY A 3 -49.64 -8.70 -1.08
N ASN A 4 -49.85 -8.84 -2.39
CA ASN A 4 -48.75 -9.06 -3.34
C ASN A 4 -47.93 -7.78 -3.56
N LEU A 5 -48.60 -6.62 -3.55
CA LEU A 5 -47.95 -5.31 -3.64
C LEU A 5 -47.13 -4.99 -2.39
N ASN A 6 -47.64 -5.32 -1.19
CA ASN A 6 -46.89 -5.08 0.05
C ASN A 6 -45.63 -5.94 0.12
N ASN A 7 -45.70 -7.21 -0.26
CA ASN A 7 -44.54 -8.09 -0.33
C ASN A 7 -43.50 -7.59 -1.35
N PHE A 8 -43.96 -7.09 -2.50
CA PHE A 8 -43.09 -6.49 -3.51
C PHE A 8 -42.35 -5.25 -2.96
N LEU A 9 -43.05 -4.35 -2.26
CA LEU A 9 -42.45 -3.15 -1.68
C LEU A 9 -41.47 -3.48 -0.54
N ILE A 10 -41.77 -4.48 0.28
CA ILE A 10 -40.87 -4.99 1.32
C ILE A 10 -39.59 -5.54 0.69
N ASN A 11 -39.71 -6.37 -0.35
CA ASN A 11 -38.56 -6.92 -1.07
C ASN A 11 -37.72 -5.81 -1.72
N LEU A 12 -38.36 -4.82 -2.33
CA LEU A 12 -37.69 -3.66 -2.92
C LEU A 12 -36.91 -2.86 -1.85
N PHE A 13 -37.48 -2.69 -0.67
CA PHE A 13 -36.82 -2.00 0.44
C PHE A 13 -35.62 -2.80 0.99
N ILE A 14 -35.74 -4.12 1.09
CA ILE A 14 -34.64 -5.02 1.49
C ILE A 14 -33.52 -4.99 0.45
N MET A 15 -33.84 -5.08 -0.84
CA MET A 15 -32.85 -5.04 -1.93
C MET A 15 -32.05 -3.73 -1.92
N LYS A 16 -32.68 -2.59 -1.67
CA LYS A 16 -31.99 -1.30 -1.55
C LYS A 16 -30.96 -1.28 -0.41
N LYS A 17 -31.30 -1.88 0.73
CA LYS A 17 -30.38 -1.99 1.88
C LYS A 17 -29.19 -2.90 1.57
N LEU A 18 -29.43 -4.01 0.89
CA LEU A 18 -28.37 -4.94 0.48
C LEU A 18 -27.41 -4.28 -0.52
N ILE A 19 -27.94 -3.56 -1.51
CA ILE A 19 -27.12 -2.80 -2.47
C ILE A 19 -26.33 -1.71 -1.74
N PHE A 20 -26.94 -0.97 -0.82
CA PHE A 20 -26.24 0.05 -0.04
C PHE A 20 -25.11 -0.53 0.82
N SER A 21 -25.37 -1.66 1.49
CA SER A 21 -24.36 -2.38 2.28
C SER A 21 -23.20 -2.88 1.41
N LEU A 22 -23.50 -3.39 0.22
CA LEU A 22 -22.49 -3.84 -0.73
C LEU A 22 -21.62 -2.66 -1.20
N VAL A 23 -22.24 -1.56 -1.60
CA VAL A 23 -21.54 -0.34 -2.03
C VAL A 23 -20.64 0.18 -0.90
N LEU A 24 -21.13 0.24 0.34
CA LEU A 24 -20.35 0.66 1.49
C LEU A 24 -19.15 -0.27 1.76
N SER A 25 -19.32 -1.58 1.60
CA SER A 25 -18.21 -2.54 1.75
C SER A 25 -17.12 -2.34 0.68
N VAL A 26 -17.49 -2.05 -0.57
CA VAL A 26 -16.51 -1.78 -1.64
C VAL A 26 -15.75 -0.48 -1.38
N PHE A 27 -16.40 0.57 -0.87
CA PHE A 27 -15.73 1.81 -0.49
C PHE A 27 -14.73 1.64 0.65
N SER A 28 -14.98 0.70 1.58
CA SER A 28 -14.04 0.42 2.68
C SER A 28 -12.72 -0.21 2.19
N LEU A 29 -12.72 -0.88 1.04
CA LEU A 29 -11.51 -1.48 0.45
C LEU A 29 -10.52 -0.43 -0.08
N ILE A 30 -11.01 0.74 -0.50
CA ILE A 30 -10.17 1.82 -1.05
C ILE A 30 -9.21 2.38 0.01
N ILE A 31 -9.60 2.34 1.30
CA ILE A 31 -8.78 2.83 2.42
C ILE A 31 -7.55 1.93 2.65
N TYR A 32 -7.64 0.64 2.32
CA TYR A 32 -6.55 -0.33 2.43
C TYR A 32 -5.60 -0.34 1.22
N SER A 33 -5.96 0.35 0.12
CA SER A 33 -5.16 0.43 -1.10
C SER A 33 -4.26 1.68 -1.15
N GLN A 34 -3.80 2.18 0.00
CA GLN A 34 -2.78 3.22 0.03
C GLN A 34 -1.43 2.57 -0.32
N THR A 35 -1.11 2.53 -1.60
CA THR A 35 0.26 2.35 -2.07
C THR A 35 1.00 3.66 -1.80
N TYR A 36 1.87 3.64 -0.79
CA TYR A 36 2.78 4.74 -0.55
C TYR A 36 3.95 4.55 -1.49
N ASP A 37 3.87 5.07 -2.72
CA ASP A 37 4.98 5.05 -3.67
C ASP A 37 6.10 5.95 -3.10
N VAL A 38 6.91 5.38 -2.22
CA VAL A 38 8.05 6.03 -1.60
C VAL A 38 9.28 5.45 -2.26
N THR A 39 9.97 6.29 -3.01
CA THR A 39 11.27 5.96 -3.57
C THR A 39 12.36 6.37 -2.59
N ILE A 40 13.20 5.42 -2.21
CA ILE A 40 14.45 5.70 -1.49
C ILE A 40 15.59 5.42 -2.47
N SER A 41 16.46 6.40 -2.65
CA SER A 41 17.65 6.24 -3.50
C SER A 41 18.82 7.04 -2.97
N GLY A 42 20.03 6.65 -3.35
CA GLY A 42 21.25 7.32 -2.94
C GLY A 42 22.51 6.64 -3.47
N ALA A 43 23.67 7.15 -3.06
CA ALA A 43 24.96 6.57 -3.37
C ALA A 43 25.74 6.27 -2.08
N VAL A 44 26.44 5.14 -2.06
CA VAL A 44 27.32 4.72 -0.97
C VAL A 44 28.77 4.92 -1.41
N THR A 45 29.49 5.72 -0.64
CA THR A 45 30.90 6.05 -0.91
C THR A 45 31.75 5.79 0.32
N ASP A 46 33.02 5.47 0.11
CA ASP A 46 34.02 5.40 1.17
C ASP A 46 34.36 6.81 1.69
N GLU A 47 34.40 7.00 3.02
CA GLU A 47 34.58 8.32 3.64
C GLU A 47 35.99 8.91 3.42
N ILE A 48 37.01 8.06 3.28
CA ILE A 48 38.42 8.49 3.18
C ILE A 48 38.75 8.84 1.72
N THR A 49 38.31 8.02 0.79
CA THR A 49 38.64 8.12 -0.63
C THR A 49 37.59 8.85 -1.45
N GLY A 50 36.34 8.87 -1.00
CA GLY A 50 35.19 9.38 -1.76
C GLY A 50 34.75 8.47 -2.91
N GLU A 51 35.39 7.31 -3.08
CA GLU A 51 35.09 6.36 -4.16
C GLU A 51 33.78 5.61 -3.90
N PRO A 52 33.01 5.25 -4.94
CA PRO A 52 31.79 4.46 -4.79
C PRO A 52 32.08 3.04 -4.33
N ILE A 53 31.21 2.48 -3.50
CA ILE A 53 31.31 1.10 -3.02
C ILE A 53 30.29 0.25 -3.79
N PRO A 54 30.72 -0.59 -4.74
CA PRO A 54 29.82 -1.46 -5.50
C PRO A 54 29.46 -2.74 -4.73
N GLN A 55 28.31 -3.33 -5.06
CA GLN A 55 27.81 -4.58 -4.47
C GLN A 55 27.71 -4.54 -2.94
N HIS A 56 27.55 -3.35 -2.37
CA HIS A 56 27.33 -3.17 -0.94
C HIS A 56 25.89 -3.50 -0.59
N GLU A 57 25.70 -4.29 0.47
CA GLU A 57 24.38 -4.72 0.94
C GLU A 57 23.69 -3.59 1.72
N MET A 58 22.47 -3.26 1.31
CA MET A 58 21.64 -2.23 1.93
C MET A 58 20.35 -2.84 2.47
N TYR A 59 20.15 -2.74 3.78
CA TYR A 59 18.92 -3.16 4.44
C TYR A 59 17.98 -1.96 4.61
N ILE A 60 16.84 -1.99 3.93
CA ILE A 60 15.81 -0.95 3.96
C ILE A 60 14.67 -1.47 4.83
N SER A 61 14.24 -0.68 5.81
CA SER A 61 13.07 -1.01 6.63
C SER A 61 12.35 0.24 7.09
N THR A 62 11.02 0.22 7.05
CA THR A 62 10.20 1.26 7.69
C THR A 62 10.24 1.11 9.21
N ASP A 63 10.31 2.22 9.94
CA ASP A 63 10.08 2.16 11.38
C ASP A 63 8.60 1.88 11.66
N SER A 64 8.32 0.96 12.59
CA SER A 64 6.96 0.52 12.91
C SER A 64 6.04 1.61 13.48
N THR A 65 6.58 2.82 13.69
CA THR A 65 5.92 3.96 14.32
C THR A 65 5.34 4.98 13.34
N SER A 66 5.77 5.01 12.07
CA SER A 66 5.44 6.12 11.14
C SER A 66 4.36 5.85 10.10
N GLY A 67 3.99 4.58 9.86
CA GLY A 67 3.28 4.18 8.63
C GLY A 67 1.80 3.80 8.78
N GLY A 68 1.14 4.11 9.90
CA GLY A 68 -0.25 3.68 10.12
C GLY A 68 -0.45 2.16 10.10
N GLY A 69 0.61 1.39 10.40
CA GLY A 69 0.62 -0.08 10.35
C GLY A 69 1.29 -0.68 9.10
N PHE A 70 1.77 0.14 8.17
CA PHE A 70 2.60 -0.32 7.05
C PHE A 70 3.96 -0.80 7.54
N ILE A 71 4.32 -2.03 7.17
CA ILE A 71 5.61 -2.66 7.48
C ILE A 71 6.24 -3.07 6.15
N TYR A 72 7.41 -2.50 5.85
CA TYR A 72 8.20 -2.82 4.68
C TYR A 72 9.63 -3.17 5.06
N PHE A 73 10.19 -4.16 4.36
CA PHE A 73 11.59 -4.52 4.44
C PHE A 73 12.08 -4.98 3.06
N ASN A 74 13.27 -4.54 2.66
CA ASN A 74 13.93 -5.02 1.45
C ASN A 74 15.45 -5.03 1.63
N LEU A 75 16.12 -5.86 0.83
CA LEU A 75 17.56 -5.95 0.75
C LEU A 75 17.96 -5.66 -0.70
N VAL A 76 18.71 -4.57 -0.89
CA VAL A 76 19.20 -4.14 -2.21
C VAL A 76 20.72 -4.06 -2.21
N TYR A 77 21.31 -4.08 -3.39
CA TYR A 77 22.76 -3.97 -3.56
C TYR A 77 23.10 -2.75 -4.39
N THR A 78 24.18 -2.05 -4.04
CA THR A 78 24.67 -0.95 -4.86
C THR A 78 25.23 -1.42 -6.19
N ASP A 79 25.04 -0.63 -7.24
CA ASP A 79 25.63 -0.90 -8.56
C ASP A 79 27.11 -0.51 -8.65
N SER A 80 27.71 -0.58 -9.84
CA SER A 80 29.12 -0.22 -10.06
C SER A 80 29.46 1.24 -9.73
N SER A 81 28.47 2.12 -9.67
CA SER A 81 28.60 3.53 -9.29
C SER A 81 28.29 3.79 -7.81
N GLY A 82 28.05 2.74 -7.02
CA GLY A 82 27.67 2.84 -5.62
C GLY A 82 26.21 3.27 -5.43
N TYR A 83 25.41 3.35 -6.50
CA TYR A 83 24.02 3.79 -6.45
C TYR A 83 23.08 2.66 -6.04
N TYR A 84 22.04 3.00 -5.26
CA TYR A 84 20.92 2.11 -4.94
C TYR A 84 19.58 2.85 -5.12
N GLU A 85 18.54 2.10 -5.45
CA GLU A 85 17.16 2.58 -5.54
C GLU A 85 16.21 1.47 -5.08
N ASP A 86 15.17 1.84 -4.35
CA ASP A 86 14.07 0.97 -3.94
C ASP A 86 12.75 1.74 -3.98
N ILE A 87 11.67 1.04 -4.35
CA ILE A 87 10.32 1.62 -4.45
C ILE A 87 9.39 0.77 -3.58
N MET A 88 8.80 1.43 -2.56
CA MET A 88 7.87 0.84 -1.59
C MET A 88 6.41 0.99 -2.03
#